data_AF-A0A9E2CDV0-F1
#
_entry.id   AF-A0A9E2CDV0-F1
#
_cell.length_a   1.000
_cell.length_b   1.000
_cell.length_c   1.000
_cell.angle_alpha   90.00
_cell.angle_beta   90.00
_cell.angle_gamma   90.00
#
_symmetry.space_group_name_H-M   'P 1'
#
loop_
_entity.id
_entity.type
_entity.pdbx_description
1 polymer ?
#
loop_
_entity_poly.entity_id
_entity_poly.type
_entity_poly.pdbx_seq_one_letter_code
_entity_poly.pdbx_strand_id
1 'polypeptide(L)'
;METNRRDELAKRLLDFTVRIIKLVNALPNTVVDKHIKGQLLRSGTSPGANYEEACGAESMNDFTHKLGIVLKELKESHFWI
;
A
#
# COMPACT_ATOMS: atom_id res chain seq x y z
N MET A 1 16.34 6.33 20.51
CA MET A 1 15.01 5.72 20.72
C MET A 1 14.91 4.53 19.79
N GLU A 2 14.66 3.35 20.32
CA GLU A 2 14.47 2.12 19.54
C GLU A 2 13.17 2.28 18.74
N THR A 3 13.26 2.37 17.41
CA THR A 3 12.08 2.45 16.55
C THR A 3 11.34 1.14 16.66
N ASN A 4 10.08 1.16 17.12
CA ASN A 4 9.25 -0.03 17.16
C ASN A 4 9.08 -0.59 15.73
N ARG A 5 9.20 -1.92 15.56
CA ARG A 5 9.01 -2.60 14.25
C ARG A 5 7.70 -2.22 13.56
N ARG A 6 6.66 -1.93 14.35
CA ARG A 6 5.38 -1.42 13.83
C ARG A 6 5.55 -0.07 13.13
N ASP A 7 6.18 0.88 13.80
CA ASP A 7 6.39 2.24 13.27
C ASP A 7 7.32 2.22 12.06
N GLU A 8 8.31 1.32 12.05
CA GLU A 8 9.18 1.12 10.90
C GLU A 8 8.39 0.64 9.67
N LEU A 9 7.51 -0.34 9.83
CA LEU A 9 6.69 -0.84 8.73
C LEU A 9 5.67 0.20 8.24
N ALA A 10 5.01 0.91 9.15
CA ALA A 10 4.11 2.02 8.82
C ALA A 10 4.83 3.07 7.95
N LYS A 11 6.04 3.48 8.37
CA LYS A 11 6.87 4.42 7.61
C LYS A 11 7.23 3.88 6.22
N ARG A 12 7.61 2.61 6.11
CA ARG A 12 7.94 1.98 4.82
C ARG A 12 6.74 1.95 3.87
N LEU A 13 5.54 1.69 4.39
CA LEU A 13 4.31 1.69 3.61
C LEU A 13 3.92 3.10 3.17
N LEU A 14 4.11 4.11 4.03
CA LEU A 14 3.94 5.52 3.66
C LEU A 14 4.90 5.94 2.54
N ASP A 15 6.18 5.60 2.69
CA ASP A 15 7.19 5.87 1.67
C ASP A 15 6.85 5.17 0.33
N PHE A 16 6.33 3.94 0.40
CA PHE A 16 5.84 3.22 -0.78
C PHE A 16 4.65 3.93 -1.44
N THR A 17 3.64 4.35 -0.67
CA THR A 17 2.51 5.14 -1.15
C THR A 17 2.96 6.41 -1.86
N VAL A 18 3.90 7.17 -1.29
CA VAL A 18 4.45 8.38 -1.91
C VAL A 18 5.16 8.05 -3.24
N ARG A 19 5.89 6.94 -3.32
CA ARG A 19 6.55 6.50 -4.57
C ARG A 19 5.54 6.13 -5.65
N ILE A 20 4.46 5.43 -5.30
CA ILE A 20 3.38 5.10 -6.22
C ILE A 20 2.73 6.36 -6.79
N ILE A 21 2.41 7.34 -5.94
CA ILE A 21 1.82 8.61 -6.38
C ILE A 21 2.76 9.33 -7.36
N LYS A 22 4.06 9.38 -7.06
CA LYS A 22 5.06 9.96 -7.96
C LYS A 22 5.16 9.23 -9.29
N LEU A 23 5.17 7.89 -9.28
CA LEU A 23 5.18 7.05 -10.48
C LEU A 23 3.97 7.33 -11.37
N VAL A 24 2.77 7.26 -10.79
CA VAL A 24 1.50 7.51 -11.49
C VAL A 24 1.45 8.91 -12.07
N ASN A 25 1.95 9.93 -11.36
CA ASN A 25 2.01 11.30 -11.87
C ASN A 25 3.00 11.48 -13.04
N ALA A 26 4.04 10.65 -13.12
CA ALA A 26 5.03 10.69 -14.20
C ALA A 26 4.56 9.99 -15.48
N LEU A 27 3.56 9.09 -15.40
CA LEU A 27 3.02 8.41 -16.57
C LEU A 27 2.26 9.38 -17.49
N PRO A 28 2.28 9.18 -18.83
CA PRO A 28 1.49 10.00 -19.77
C PRO A 28 -0.03 9.83 -19.58
N ASN A 29 -0.83 10.48 -20.42
CA ASN A 29 -2.30 10.45 -20.32
C ASN A 29 -2.95 9.65 -21.45
N THR A 30 -2.31 8.59 -21.94
CA THR A 30 -2.95 7.65 -22.88
C THR A 30 -4.03 6.83 -22.19
N VAL A 31 -4.85 6.13 -22.96
CA VAL A 31 -5.89 5.23 -22.42
C VAL A 31 -5.26 4.12 -21.57
N VAL A 32 -4.13 3.55 -22.01
CA VAL A 32 -3.39 2.50 -21.30
C VAL A 32 -2.82 3.06 -20.00
N ASP A 33 -2.18 4.23 -20.05
CA ASP A 33 -1.61 4.85 -18.84
C ASP A 33 -2.70 5.16 -17.82
N LYS A 34 -3.86 5.67 -18.24
CA LYS A 34 -4.98 5.93 -17.32
C LYS A 34 -5.47 4.67 -16.62
N HIS A 35 -5.50 3.54 -17.32
CA HIS A 35 -5.84 2.25 -16.72
C HIS A 35 -4.80 1.85 -15.66
N ILE A 36 -3.51 1.87 -16.02
CA ILE A 36 -2.41 1.51 -15.12
C ILE A 36 -2.36 2.45 -13.91
N LYS A 37 -2.52 3.77 -14.12
CA LYS A 37 -2.62 4.79 -13.07
C LYS A 37 -3.70 4.44 -12.06
N GLY A 38 -4.91 4.10 -12.53
CA GLY A 38 -6.02 3.72 -11.66
C GLY A 38 -5.72 2.48 -10.83
N GLN A 39 -5.16 1.45 -11.46
CA GLN A 39 -4.81 0.20 -10.79
C GLN A 39 -3.71 0.39 -9.74
N LEU A 40 -2.64 1.11 -10.08
CA LEU A 40 -1.54 1.43 -9.17
C LEU A 40 -1.98 2.36 -8.04
N LEU A 41 -2.78 3.39 -8.32
CA LEU A 41 -3.30 4.27 -7.26
C LEU A 41 -4.13 3.48 -6.25
N ARG A 42 -5.00 2.59 -6.70
CA ARG A 42 -5.83 1.79 -5.79
C ARG A 42 -4.99 0.82 -4.98
N SER A 43 -4.23 -0.04 -5.67
CA SER A 43 -3.48 -1.13 -5.03
C SER A 43 -2.24 -0.66 -4.27
N GLY A 44 -1.62 0.45 -4.69
CA GLY A 44 -0.37 0.94 -4.11
C GLY A 44 -0.53 1.93 -2.96
N THR A 45 -1.72 2.49 -2.77
CA THR A 45 -2.02 3.39 -1.64
C THR A 45 -2.85 2.73 -0.53
N SER A 46 -3.60 1.67 -0.87
CA SER A 46 -4.35 0.86 0.10
C SER A 46 -3.50 0.11 1.15
N PRO A 47 -2.24 -0.34 0.91
CA PRO A 47 -1.49 -1.11 1.90
C PRO A 47 -1.19 -0.33 3.17
N GLY A 48 -0.87 0.97 3.06
CA GLY A 48 -0.64 1.85 4.21
C GLY A 48 -1.90 1.99 5.07
N ALA A 49 -3.05 2.27 4.45
CA ALA A 49 -4.32 2.41 5.16
C ALA A 49 -4.74 1.09 5.86
N ASN A 50 -4.68 -0.04 5.15
CA ASN A 50 -5.00 -1.34 5.72
C ASN A 50 -4.04 -1.73 6.87
N TYR A 51 -2.78 -1.30 6.81
CA TYR A 51 -1.84 -1.54 7.90
C TYR A 51 -2.17 -0.72 9.15
N GLU A 52 -2.60 0.53 9.00
CA GLU A 52 -3.10 1.34 10.12
C GLU A 52 -4.36 0.72 10.74
N GLU A 53 -5.26 0.17 9.93
CA GLU A 53 -6.42 -0.57 10.43
C GLU A 53 -6.03 -1.86 11.15
N ALA A 54 -4.99 -2.57 10.67
CA ALA A 54 -4.45 -3.76 11.33
C ALA A 54 -3.86 -3.37 12.70
N CYS A 55 -3.13 -2.26 12.72
CA CYS A 55 -2.53 -1.68 13.91
C CYS A 55 -3.54 -1.29 15.01
N GLY A 56 -4.81 -1.09 14.66
CA GLY A 56 -5.94 -0.91 15.58
C GLY A 56 -6.84 -2.14 15.74
N ALA A 57 -6.38 -3.33 15.36
CA ALA A 57 -7.19 -4.56 15.41
C ALA A 57 -7.64 -4.94 16.82
N GLU A 58 -8.87 -5.45 16.92
CA GLU A 58 -9.49 -5.86 18.19
C GLU A 58 -9.04 -7.27 18.64
N SER A 59 -8.41 -8.03 17.76
CA SER A 59 -7.89 -9.37 18.04
C SER A 59 -6.71 -9.73 17.14
N MET A 60 -5.96 -10.78 17.51
CA MET A 60 -4.87 -11.31 16.67
C MET A 60 -5.36 -11.89 15.34
N ASN A 61 -6.58 -12.43 15.30
CA ASN A 61 -7.17 -12.94 14.06
C ASN A 61 -7.52 -11.78 13.11
N ASP A 62 -8.10 -10.70 13.63
CA ASP A 62 -8.38 -9.48 12.86
C ASP A 62 -7.08 -8.84 12.34
N PHE A 63 -6.05 -8.73 13.20
CA PHE A 63 -4.71 -8.27 12.80
C PHE A 63 -4.15 -9.09 11.63
N THR A 64 -4.18 -10.42 11.74
CA THR A 64 -3.66 -11.32 10.71
C THR A 64 -4.46 -11.22 9.41
N HIS A 65 -5.79 -11.11 9.50
CA HIS A 65 -6.66 -10.94 8.35
C HIS A 65 -6.35 -9.65 7.59
N LYS A 66 -6.26 -8.51 8.29
CA LYS A 66 -5.94 -7.21 7.71
C LYS A 66 -4.53 -7.18 7.11
N LEU A 67 -3.54 -7.81 7.75
CA LEU A 67 -2.22 -8.01 7.14
C LEU A 67 -2.27 -8.85 5.85
N GLY A 68 -3.16 -9.84 5.78
CA GLY A 68 -3.42 -10.58 4.55
C GLY A 68 -3.91 -9.68 3.41
N ILE A 69 -4.77 -8.70 3.72
CA ILE A 69 -5.22 -7.68 2.77
C ILE A 69 -4.04 -6.80 2.33
N VAL A 70 -3.23 -6.30 3.27
CA VAL A 70 -2.00 -5.53 2.96
C VAL A 70 -1.12 -6.28 1.96
N LEU A 71 -0.85 -7.57 2.21
CA LEU A 71 -0.03 -8.40 1.32
C LEU A 71 -0.67 -8.59 -0.06
N LYS A 72 -2.00 -8.76 -0.13
CA LYS A 72 -2.72 -8.91 -1.39
C LYS A 72 -2.58 -7.65 -2.26
N GLU A 73 -2.76 -6.47 -1.67
CA GLU A 73 -2.67 -5.18 -2.38
C GLU A 73 -1.23 -4.88 -2.82
N LEU A 74 -0.22 -5.25 -2.01
CA LEU A 74 1.19 -5.17 -2.41
C LEU A 74 1.52 -6.10 -3.59
N LYS A 75 0.98 -7.32 -3.60
CA LYS A 75 1.15 -8.25 -4.73
C LYS A 75 0.48 -7.75 -6.00
N GLU A 76 -0.71 -7.14 -5.88
CA GLU A 76 -1.37 -6.49 -7.01
C GLU A 76 -0.54 -5.31 -7.52
N SER A 77 -0.03 -4.45 -6.64
CA SER A 77 0.87 -3.35 -7.02
C SER A 77 2.10 -3.85 -7.77
N HIS A 78 2.72 -4.94 -7.30
CA HIS A 78 3.88 -5.57 -7.93
C HIS A 78 3.56 -6.17 -9.30
N PHE A 79 2.31 -6.59 -9.57
CA PHE A 79 1.92 -7.06 -10.89
C PHE A 79 1.86 -5.93 -11.92
N TRP A 80 1.52 -4.71 -11.50
CA TRP A 80 1.35 -3.56 -12.38
C TRP A 80 2.64 -2.76 -12.65
N ILE A 81 3.74 -3.07 -11.96
CA ILE A 81 5.08 -2.47 -12.12
C ILE A 81 5.99 -3.44 -12.86
#